data_AF-A0A838ELP2-F1
#
_entry.id   AF-A0A838ELP2-F1
#
_cell.length_a   1.000
_cell.length_b   1.000
_cell.length_c   1.000
_cell.angle_alpha   90.00
_cell.angle_beta   90.00
_cell.angle_gamma   90.00
#
_symmetry.space_group_name_H-M   'P 1'
#
loop_
_entity.id
_entity.type
_entity.pdbx_description
1 polymer ?
#
loop_
_entity_poly.entity_id
_entity_poly.type
_entity_poly.pdbx_seq_one_letter_code
_entity_poly.pdbx_strand_id
1 'polypeptide(L)'
;MQGRPGGGYEPGDRPSARRIASSNGTGKQPAIPQRPPGMARVNRPSTIPRVARPQRKAAEPGKSRRGLLIVAGVLAIVAVFVCIGSYALYNLFNGISASAGAATTAGSFLTALSSHNYDQAYQSLGPAITLSMQKDQFTQQAQSLDRCYGVVKNYTEIQGSATTQNNNQSYSYTITREKLAHTYVMRLTVQQDQYDPNTWKITDYGGNLGPGSSAPACK
;
A
#
# COMPACT_ATOMS: atom_id res chain seq x y z
N MET A 1 -63.29 -2.82 -19.67
CA MET A 1 -63.77 -3.44 -18.42
C MET A 1 -62.55 -4.00 -17.69
N GLN A 2 -62.42 -3.69 -16.39
CA GLN A 2 -61.87 -4.47 -15.26
C GLN A 2 -60.63 -5.38 -15.49
N GLY A 3 -59.57 -5.38 -14.69
CA GLY A 3 -59.33 -4.80 -13.37
C GLY A 3 -57.88 -4.98 -12.86
N ARG A 4 -57.54 -4.19 -11.83
CA ARG A 4 -56.39 -4.26 -10.87
C ARG A 4 -56.72 -5.30 -9.76
N PRO A 5 -55.93 -5.51 -8.67
CA PRO A 5 -54.49 -5.26 -8.35
C PRO A 5 -53.81 -6.43 -7.55
N GLY A 6 -52.54 -6.27 -7.14
CA GLY A 6 -52.10 -6.76 -5.81
C GLY A 6 -50.65 -7.24 -5.64
N GLY A 7 -49.95 -6.68 -4.64
CA GLY A 7 -48.69 -7.17 -4.03
C GLY A 7 -47.50 -6.25 -4.30
N GLY A 8 -46.92 -5.49 -3.36
CA GLY A 8 -46.91 -5.57 -1.90
C GLY A 8 -45.43 -5.58 -1.45
N TYR A 9 -44.80 -4.41 -1.36
CA TYR A 9 -43.44 -4.25 -0.80
C TYR A 9 -43.56 -3.90 0.70
N GLU A 10 -43.03 -4.76 1.56
CA GLU A 10 -42.83 -4.51 2.99
C GLU A 10 -41.47 -3.82 3.25
N PRO A 11 -41.42 -2.75 4.08
CA PRO A 11 -40.19 -2.17 4.60
C PRO A 11 -39.80 -2.80 5.95
N GLY A 12 -38.57 -3.30 6.04
CA GLY A 12 -38.04 -3.94 7.24
C GLY A 12 -37.52 -2.93 8.28
N ASP A 13 -38.37 -2.61 9.26
CA ASP A 13 -37.95 -2.08 10.56
C ASP A 13 -37.73 -3.23 11.56
N ARG A 14 -36.59 -3.23 12.27
CA ARG A 14 -36.40 -4.06 13.47
C ARG A 14 -35.85 -3.24 14.65
N PRO A 15 -36.44 -3.36 15.85
CA PRO A 15 -36.14 -2.51 16.99
C PRO A 15 -35.06 -3.06 17.93
N SER A 16 -34.52 -2.14 18.72
CA SER A 16 -33.64 -2.29 19.88
C SER A 16 -34.11 -3.33 20.90
N ALA A 17 -33.22 -4.24 21.32
CA ALA A 17 -33.41 -5.07 22.52
C ALA A 17 -32.18 -5.02 23.43
N ARG A 18 -32.33 -4.19 24.46
CA ARG A 18 -31.49 -4.01 25.64
C ARG A 18 -31.43 -5.33 26.44
N ARG A 19 -30.29 -6.02 26.50
CA ARG A 19 -30.08 -7.10 27.47
C ARG A 19 -29.62 -6.52 28.81
N ILE A 20 -30.57 -6.39 29.73
CA ILE A 20 -30.28 -6.31 31.17
C ILE A 20 -30.11 -7.75 31.64
N ALA A 21 -28.90 -8.11 32.05
CA ALA A 21 -28.65 -9.35 32.77
C ALA A 21 -29.05 -9.15 34.23
N SER A 22 -30.26 -9.59 34.56
CA SER A 22 -30.71 -9.85 35.93
C SER A 22 -30.50 -11.33 36.26
N SER A 23 -30.40 -11.66 37.56
CA SER A 23 -30.27 -12.99 38.18
C SER A 23 -28.83 -13.28 38.65
N ASN A 24 -28.51 -13.74 39.87
CA ASN A 24 -29.26 -14.33 40.96
C ASN A 24 -28.47 -14.12 42.27
N GLY A 25 -29.15 -13.85 43.39
CA GLY A 25 -28.54 -13.74 44.70
C GLY A 25 -29.57 -13.88 45.80
N THR A 26 -30.10 -15.10 45.94
CA THR A 26 -31.10 -15.58 46.89
C THR A 26 -30.68 -15.34 48.34
N GLY A 27 -31.10 -14.21 48.92
CA GLY A 27 -31.03 -13.95 50.35
C GLY A 27 -32.07 -14.78 51.11
N LYS A 28 -31.78 -16.04 51.40
CA LYS A 28 -32.57 -16.85 52.34
C LYS A 28 -32.07 -16.60 53.76
N GLN A 29 -32.82 -15.83 54.56
CA GLN A 29 -32.64 -15.81 56.01
C GLN A 29 -32.98 -17.21 56.56
N PRO A 30 -32.14 -17.82 57.42
CA PRO A 30 -32.50 -19.06 58.08
C PRO A 30 -33.64 -18.81 59.08
N ALA A 31 -34.68 -19.66 59.04
CA ALA A 31 -35.76 -19.65 60.02
C ALA A 31 -35.24 -20.14 61.38
N ILE A 32 -35.44 -19.33 62.43
CA ILE A 32 -35.10 -19.70 63.81
C ILE A 32 -36.17 -20.69 64.31
N PRO A 33 -35.81 -21.88 64.81
CA PRO A 33 -36.77 -22.83 65.36
C PRO A 33 -37.51 -22.23 66.56
N GLN A 34 -38.84 -22.33 66.58
CA GLN A 34 -39.64 -21.96 67.75
C GLN A 34 -39.44 -22.98 68.88
N ARG A 35 -39.27 -22.47 70.11
CA ARG A 35 -38.93 -23.25 71.30
C ARG A 35 -40.17 -24.01 71.84
N PRO A 36 -40.03 -25.26 72.30
CA PRO A 36 -41.13 -26.01 72.93
C PRO A 36 -41.63 -25.36 74.24
N PRO A 37 -42.94 -25.49 74.58
CA PRO A 37 -43.51 -24.96 75.81
C PRO A 37 -42.90 -25.62 77.07
N GLY A 38 -42.59 -24.83 78.10
CA GLY A 38 -42.18 -25.32 79.43
C GLY A 38 -40.70 -25.16 79.80
N MET A 39 -39.84 -24.63 78.92
CA MET A 39 -38.45 -24.33 79.30
C MET A 39 -38.33 -22.96 79.99
N ALA A 40 -37.95 -22.96 81.27
CA ALA A 40 -37.58 -21.77 82.02
C ALA A 40 -36.39 -21.02 81.36
N ARG A 41 -36.46 -19.69 81.40
CA ARG A 41 -35.46 -18.78 80.84
C ARG A 41 -34.25 -18.73 81.77
N VAL A 42 -33.17 -19.43 81.44
CA VAL A 42 -31.89 -19.30 82.16
C VAL A 42 -31.23 -18.00 81.73
N ASN A 43 -31.49 -16.91 82.45
CA ASN A 43 -30.78 -15.63 82.33
C ASN A 43 -29.47 -15.72 83.13
N ARG A 44 -28.47 -16.40 82.57
CA ARG A 44 -27.11 -16.37 83.11
C ARG A 44 -26.20 -15.68 82.08
N PRO A 45 -25.77 -14.43 82.31
CA PRO A 45 -24.78 -13.80 81.45
C PRO A 45 -23.48 -14.61 81.54
N SER A 46 -22.99 -15.10 80.41
CA SER A 46 -21.73 -15.84 80.35
C SER A 46 -20.55 -14.93 80.64
N THR A 47 -19.80 -15.19 81.70
CA THR A 47 -18.57 -14.48 82.12
C THR A 47 -17.34 -14.87 81.30
N ILE A 48 -17.51 -15.20 80.01
CA ILE A 48 -16.40 -15.64 79.16
C ILE A 48 -15.92 -14.42 78.36
N PRO A 49 -14.65 -13.98 78.51
CA PRO A 49 -14.10 -12.90 77.71
C PRO A 49 -14.21 -13.23 76.22
N ARG A 50 -14.87 -12.36 75.46
CA ARG A 50 -15.05 -12.55 74.02
C ARG A 50 -13.70 -12.33 73.33
N VAL A 51 -13.08 -13.41 72.85
CA VAL A 51 -11.84 -13.34 72.08
C VAL A 51 -12.07 -12.49 70.82
N ALA A 52 -11.17 -11.53 70.58
CA ALA A 52 -11.24 -10.64 69.43
C ALA A 52 -11.18 -11.43 68.12
N ARG A 53 -12.21 -11.29 67.30
CA ARG A 53 -12.28 -11.88 65.96
C ARG A 53 -11.22 -11.21 65.06
N PRO A 54 -10.45 -11.97 64.26
CA PRO A 54 -9.51 -11.38 63.30
C PRO A 54 -10.26 -10.47 62.32
N GLN A 55 -9.89 -9.20 62.27
CA GLN A 55 -10.39 -8.31 61.23
C GLN A 55 -9.76 -8.71 59.90
N ARG A 56 -10.59 -9.10 58.94
CA ARG A 56 -10.18 -9.34 57.56
C ARG A 56 -9.67 -8.00 57.01
N LYS A 57 -8.39 -7.91 56.65
CA LYS A 57 -7.82 -6.75 55.97
C LYS A 57 -8.72 -6.41 54.78
N ALA A 58 -9.26 -5.19 54.75
CA ALA A 58 -10.00 -4.68 53.61
C ALA A 58 -9.08 -4.74 52.39
N ALA A 59 -9.56 -5.31 51.29
CA ALA A 59 -8.85 -5.28 50.03
C ALA A 59 -8.64 -3.81 49.61
N GLU A 60 -7.39 -3.43 49.35
CA GLU A 60 -7.07 -2.08 48.89
C GLU A 60 -7.81 -1.76 47.58
N PRO A 61 -8.44 -0.59 47.44
CA PRO A 61 -9.13 -0.20 46.21
C PRO A 61 -8.12 0.02 45.08
N GLY A 62 -8.40 -0.62 43.94
CA GLY A 62 -7.49 -0.83 42.82
C GLY A 62 -6.85 0.42 42.21
N LYS A 63 -5.52 0.41 42.16
CA LYS A 63 -4.64 1.36 41.47
C LYS A 63 -4.63 1.19 39.92
N SER A 64 -5.67 0.62 39.31
CA SER A 64 -5.63 0.16 37.91
C SER A 64 -5.79 1.28 36.87
N ARG A 65 -6.41 2.42 37.22
CA ARG A 65 -6.70 3.48 36.23
C ARG A 65 -5.48 4.28 35.80
N ARG A 66 -4.51 4.50 36.70
CA ARG A 66 -3.29 5.27 36.37
C ARG A 66 -2.34 4.47 35.47
N GLY A 67 -2.20 3.17 35.71
CA GLY A 67 -1.41 2.29 34.84
C GLY A 67 -1.98 2.20 33.43
N LEU A 68 -3.31 2.12 33.32
CA LEU A 68 -3.99 2.04 32.03
C LEU A 68 -3.87 3.34 31.21
N LEU A 69 -3.87 4.51 31.87
CA LEU A 69 -3.62 5.80 31.22
C LEU A 69 -2.18 5.95 30.71
N ILE A 70 -1.19 5.45 31.47
CA ILE A 70 0.22 5.47 31.05
C ILE A 70 0.41 4.54 29.84
N VAL A 71 -0.15 3.33 29.88
CA VAL A 71 -0.08 2.39 28.75
C VAL A 71 -0.80 2.93 27.52
N ALA A 72 -1.97 3.56 27.69
CA ALA A 72 -2.69 4.21 26.59
C ALA A 72 -1.90 5.37 25.97
N GLY A 73 -1.21 6.17 26.80
CA GLY A 73 -0.32 7.24 26.32
C GLY A 73 0.86 6.72 25.51
N VAL A 74 1.51 5.64 25.98
CA VAL A 74 2.62 5.00 25.26
C VAL A 74 2.14 4.42 23.92
N LEU A 75 0.99 3.73 23.91
CA LEU A 75 0.41 3.20 22.67
C LEU A 75 0.02 4.30 21.68
N ALA A 76 -0.51 5.42 22.16
CA ALA A 76 -0.83 6.56 21.30
C ALA A 76 0.43 7.15 20.66
N ILE A 77 1.52 7.29 21.41
CA ILE A 77 2.81 7.77 20.90
C ILE A 77 3.36 6.81 19.84
N VAL A 78 3.36 5.50 20.12
CA VAL A 78 3.81 4.48 19.16
C VAL A 78 2.95 4.51 17.89
N ALA A 79 1.63 4.62 18.01
CA ALA A 79 0.72 4.72 16.85
C ALA A 79 1.02 5.95 15.99
N VAL A 80 1.29 7.10 16.60
CA VAL A 80 1.67 8.33 15.87
C VAL A 80 3.01 8.14 15.14
N PHE A 81 4.02 7.56 15.80
CA PHE A 81 5.31 7.27 15.15
C PHE A 81 5.18 6.28 13.99
N VAL A 82 4.33 5.25 14.13
CA VAL A 82 4.05 4.29 13.06
C VAL A 82 3.34 4.97 11.89
N CYS A 83 2.37 5.85 12.14
CA CYS A 83 1.68 6.60 11.08
C CYS A 83 2.58 7.59 10.34
N ILE A 84 3.48 8.28 11.04
CA ILE A 84 4.43 9.21 10.41
C ILE A 84 5.49 8.42 9.63
N GLY A 85 6.01 7.34 10.21
CA GLY A 85 6.99 6.47 9.57
C GLY A 85 6.44 5.79 8.32
N SER A 86 5.20 5.30 8.37
CA SER A 86 4.54 4.66 7.23
C SER A 86 4.22 5.65 6.10
N TYR A 87 3.85 6.90 6.40
CA TYR A 87 3.65 7.93 5.38
C TYR A 87 4.96 8.31 4.66
N ALA A 88 6.06 8.46 5.40
CA ALA A 88 7.37 8.74 4.81
C ALA A 88 7.87 7.55 3.96
N LEU A 89 7.72 6.32 4.45
CA LEU A 89 8.07 5.11 3.71
C LEU A 89 7.20 4.95 2.46
N TYR A 90 5.89 5.18 2.53
CA TYR A 90 4.98 5.06 1.39
C TYR A 90 5.36 6.03 0.25
N ASN A 91 5.70 7.28 0.57
CA ASN A 91 6.17 8.25 -0.43
C ASN A 91 7.56 7.90 -0.99
N LEU A 92 8.46 7.38 -0.14
CA LEU A 92 9.78 6.93 -0.57
C LEU A 92 9.68 5.69 -1.50
N PHE A 93 8.86 4.71 -1.13
CA PHE A 93 8.63 3.52 -1.94
C PHE A 93 7.91 3.85 -3.25
N ASN A 94 6.97 4.79 -3.27
CA ASN A 94 6.36 5.24 -4.54
C ASN A 94 7.38 5.95 -5.44
N GLY A 95 8.27 6.79 -4.89
CA GLY A 95 9.34 7.43 -5.65
C GLY A 95 10.38 6.43 -6.20
N ILE A 96 10.80 5.47 -5.38
CA ILE A 96 11.75 4.42 -5.78
C ILE A 96 11.10 3.46 -6.79
N SER A 97 9.87 3.02 -6.57
CA SER A 97 9.16 2.09 -7.47
C SER A 97 8.83 2.76 -8.81
N ALA A 98 8.44 4.04 -8.80
CA ALA A 98 8.26 4.83 -10.01
C ALA A 98 9.57 4.94 -10.81
N SER A 99 10.70 5.21 -10.13
CA SER A 99 12.02 5.27 -10.78
C SER A 99 12.51 3.91 -11.29
N ALA A 100 12.19 2.82 -10.59
CA ALA A 100 12.56 1.47 -11.00
C ALA A 100 11.77 1.02 -12.24
N GLY A 101 10.47 1.34 -12.31
CA GLY A 101 9.62 1.02 -13.46
C GLY A 101 10.08 1.75 -14.73
N ALA A 102 10.33 3.05 -14.64
CA ALA A 102 10.79 3.86 -15.76
C ALA A 102 12.15 3.39 -16.31
N ALA A 103 13.13 3.15 -15.43
CA ALA A 103 14.44 2.65 -15.82
C ALA A 103 14.35 1.25 -16.45
N THR A 104 13.50 0.37 -15.90
CA THR A 104 13.27 -0.97 -16.45
C THR A 104 12.68 -0.91 -17.86
N THR A 105 11.71 -0.02 -18.12
CA THR A 105 11.15 0.17 -19.46
C THR A 105 12.20 0.70 -20.45
N ALA A 106 12.99 1.70 -20.05
CA ALA A 106 14.06 2.23 -20.90
C ALA A 106 15.12 1.16 -21.23
N GLY A 107 15.56 0.39 -20.23
CA GLY A 107 16.50 -0.72 -20.42
C GLY A 107 15.93 -1.86 -21.28
N SER A 108 14.66 -2.20 -21.10
CA SER A 108 13.98 -3.24 -21.90
C SER A 108 13.88 -2.84 -23.37
N PHE A 109 13.58 -1.57 -23.64
CA PHE A 109 13.57 -1.03 -25.01
C PHE A 109 14.96 -1.10 -25.67
N LEU A 110 16.01 -0.64 -24.98
CA LEU A 110 17.37 -0.70 -25.51
C LEU A 110 17.86 -2.14 -25.70
N THR A 111 17.49 -3.04 -24.79
CA THR A 111 17.74 -4.48 -24.94
C THR A 111 17.06 -5.02 -26.20
N ALA A 112 15.79 -4.71 -26.40
CA ALA A 112 15.04 -5.14 -27.58
C ALA A 112 15.64 -4.60 -28.89
N LEU A 113 16.13 -3.35 -28.90
CA LEU A 113 16.89 -2.80 -30.03
C LEU A 113 18.19 -3.56 -30.28
N SER A 114 18.98 -3.85 -29.23
CA SER A 114 20.23 -4.60 -29.35
C SER A 114 20.05 -6.05 -29.80
N SER A 115 18.89 -6.64 -29.53
CA SER A 115 18.55 -8.03 -29.90
C SER A 115 17.73 -8.14 -31.19
N HIS A 116 17.59 -7.07 -31.98
CA HIS A 116 16.71 -6.99 -33.17
C HIS A 116 15.24 -7.35 -32.94
N ASN A 117 14.77 -7.25 -31.70
CA ASN A 117 13.39 -7.52 -31.38
C ASN A 117 12.56 -6.23 -31.47
N TYR A 118 12.41 -5.71 -32.69
CA TYR A 118 11.72 -4.42 -32.92
C TYR A 118 10.24 -4.47 -32.52
N ASP A 119 9.64 -5.65 -32.52
CA ASP A 119 8.28 -5.86 -32.04
C ASP A 119 8.17 -5.55 -30.54
N GLN A 120 9.09 -6.06 -29.73
CA GLN A 120 9.16 -5.76 -28.29
C GLN A 120 9.56 -4.30 -28.04
N ALA A 121 10.47 -3.75 -28.85
CA ALA A 121 10.84 -2.35 -28.77
C ALA A 121 9.61 -1.45 -29.03
N TYR A 122 8.82 -1.75 -30.06
CA TYR A 122 7.60 -1.01 -30.38
C TYR A 122 6.54 -1.13 -29.28
N GLN A 123 6.40 -2.29 -28.65
CA GLN A 123 5.47 -2.48 -27.51
C GLN A 123 5.84 -1.63 -26.28
N SER A 124 7.11 -1.21 -26.17
CA SER A 124 7.57 -0.31 -25.10
C SER A 124 7.23 1.16 -25.36
N LEU A 125 6.81 1.50 -26.59
CA LEU A 125 6.44 2.86 -26.98
C LEU A 125 5.03 3.22 -26.50
N GLY A 126 4.86 4.49 -26.15
CA GLY A 126 3.59 5.06 -25.73
C GLY A 126 2.84 5.77 -26.86
N PRO A 127 1.59 6.20 -26.60
CA PRO A 127 0.73 6.86 -27.57
C PRO A 127 1.35 8.08 -28.26
N ALA A 128 2.21 8.83 -27.55
CA ALA A 128 2.91 9.99 -28.10
C ALA A 128 3.68 9.66 -29.40
N ILE A 129 4.21 8.44 -29.52
CA ILE A 129 4.91 7.97 -30.70
C ILE A 129 3.99 7.11 -31.57
N THR A 130 3.26 6.15 -30.97
CA THR A 130 2.49 5.16 -31.75
C THR A 130 1.30 5.76 -32.50
N LEU A 131 0.81 6.95 -32.11
CA LEU A 131 -0.20 7.69 -32.87
C LEU A 131 0.34 8.27 -34.19
N SER A 132 1.64 8.58 -34.26
CA SER A 132 2.28 9.19 -35.43
C SER A 132 3.11 8.20 -36.25
N MET A 133 3.51 7.08 -35.65
CA MET A 133 4.38 6.08 -36.28
C MET A 133 3.82 4.67 -36.06
N GLN A 134 3.48 4.01 -37.15
CA GLN A 134 3.04 2.62 -37.12
C GLN A 134 4.21 1.66 -36.88
N LYS A 135 3.88 0.46 -36.40
CA LYS A 135 4.85 -0.60 -36.11
C LYS A 135 5.79 -0.88 -37.30
N ASP A 136 5.23 -1.03 -38.51
CA ASP A 136 6.03 -1.33 -39.70
C ASP A 136 6.99 -0.20 -40.06
N GLN A 137 6.57 1.06 -39.88
CA GLN A 137 7.41 2.23 -40.12
C GLN A 137 8.57 2.30 -39.10
N PHE A 138 8.27 2.05 -37.83
CA PHE A 138 9.29 1.97 -36.78
C PHE A 138 10.31 0.87 -37.08
N THR A 139 9.83 -0.34 -37.43
CA THR A 139 10.70 -1.47 -37.77
C THR A 139 11.57 -1.17 -38.99
N GLN A 140 11.00 -0.59 -40.04
CA GLN A 140 11.76 -0.19 -41.23
C GLN A 140 12.82 0.87 -40.90
N GLN A 141 12.49 1.85 -40.06
CA GLN A 141 13.44 2.85 -39.59
C GLN A 141 14.60 2.21 -38.82
N ALA A 142 14.30 1.34 -37.85
CA ALA A 142 15.31 0.65 -37.04
C ALA A 142 16.22 -0.23 -37.91
N GLN A 143 15.65 -1.03 -38.81
CA GLN A 143 16.40 -1.87 -39.75
C GLN A 143 17.24 -1.07 -40.74
N SER A 144 16.76 0.09 -41.18
CA SER A 144 17.54 1.02 -42.02
C SER A 144 18.78 1.51 -41.28
N LEU A 145 18.61 1.92 -40.02
CA LEU A 145 19.73 2.35 -39.17
C LEU A 145 20.71 1.22 -38.87
N ASP A 146 20.23 0.00 -38.65
CA ASP A 146 21.10 -1.16 -38.40
C ASP A 146 21.90 -1.55 -39.65
N ARG A 147 21.28 -1.48 -40.85
CA ARG A 147 22.01 -1.64 -42.11
C ARG A 147 23.08 -0.57 -42.28
N CYS A 148 22.75 0.66 -41.92
CA CYS A 148 23.58 1.83 -42.11
C CYS A 148 24.78 1.90 -41.16
N TYR A 149 24.49 1.86 -39.86
CA TYR A 149 25.41 2.15 -38.77
C TYR A 149 25.82 0.91 -37.99
N GLY A 150 25.32 -0.26 -38.39
CA GLY A 150 25.45 -1.47 -37.61
C GLY A 150 24.44 -1.51 -36.48
N VAL A 151 24.30 -2.71 -35.94
CA VAL A 151 23.35 -3.00 -34.87
C VAL A 151 23.83 -2.38 -33.56
N VAL A 152 22.93 -2.18 -32.60
CA VAL A 152 23.31 -1.68 -31.27
C VAL A 152 24.12 -2.76 -30.56
N LYS A 153 25.42 -2.50 -30.37
CA LYS A 153 26.37 -3.43 -29.73
C LYS A 153 26.37 -3.28 -28.21
N ASN A 154 26.28 -2.05 -27.72
CA ASN A 154 26.30 -1.76 -26.30
C ASN A 154 25.55 -0.46 -26.01
N TYR A 155 24.98 -0.36 -24.82
CA TYR A 155 24.38 0.85 -24.29
C TYR A 155 24.73 0.98 -22.80
N THR A 156 25.03 2.20 -22.36
CA THR A 156 25.38 2.49 -20.96
C THR A 156 24.66 3.74 -20.51
N GLU A 157 23.98 3.68 -19.37
CA GLU A 157 23.33 4.86 -18.80
C GLU A 157 24.40 5.86 -18.34
N ILE A 158 24.21 7.13 -18.68
CA ILE A 158 25.05 8.22 -18.19
C ILE A 158 24.64 8.50 -16.74
N GLN A 159 25.56 8.28 -15.80
CA GLN A 159 25.31 8.50 -14.37
C GLN A 159 24.84 9.93 -14.10
N GLY A 160 23.80 10.06 -13.27
CA GLY A 160 23.22 11.36 -12.92
C GLY A 160 22.41 12.03 -14.04
N SER A 161 22.16 11.34 -15.17
CA SER A 161 21.34 11.88 -16.26
C SER A 161 19.83 11.79 -16.03
N ALA A 162 19.41 11.02 -15.02
CA ALA A 162 18.01 10.85 -14.69
C ALA A 162 17.38 12.18 -14.24
N THR A 163 16.36 12.64 -14.97
CA THR A 163 15.59 13.84 -14.61
C THR A 163 14.12 13.49 -14.49
N THR A 164 13.49 13.87 -13.38
CA THR A 164 12.04 13.67 -13.16
C THR A 164 11.31 14.99 -13.32
N GLN A 165 10.26 14.99 -14.12
CA GLN A 165 9.35 16.12 -14.30
C GLN A 165 7.91 15.61 -14.34
N ASN A 166 7.13 15.89 -13.29
CA ASN A 166 5.79 15.33 -13.11
C ASN A 166 5.80 13.80 -13.22
N ASN A 167 5.02 13.24 -14.15
CA ASN A 167 4.93 11.81 -14.43
C ASN A 167 5.91 11.33 -15.51
N ASN A 168 6.85 12.20 -15.92
CA ASN A 168 7.86 11.90 -16.90
C ASN A 168 9.22 11.72 -16.23
N GLN A 169 9.97 10.73 -16.70
CA GLN A 169 11.37 10.51 -16.33
C GLN A 169 12.20 10.43 -17.60
N SER A 170 13.26 11.23 -17.69
CA SER A 170 14.22 11.15 -18.79
C SER A 170 15.53 10.53 -18.34
N TYR A 171 16.14 9.75 -19.23
CA TYR A 171 17.44 9.12 -19.06
C TYR A 171 18.29 9.36 -20.29
N SER A 172 19.61 9.50 -20.13
CA SER A 172 20.54 9.60 -21.25
C SER A 172 21.44 8.37 -21.29
N TYR A 173 21.55 7.76 -22.47
CA TYR A 173 22.36 6.56 -22.71
C TYR A 173 23.42 6.83 -23.75
N THR A 174 24.65 6.38 -23.48
CA THR A 174 25.71 6.29 -24.48
C THR A 174 25.53 5.00 -25.27
N ILE A 175 25.34 5.14 -26.58
CA ILE A 175 25.05 4.04 -27.51
C ILE A 175 26.26 3.76 -28.39
N THR A 176 26.60 2.48 -28.52
CA THR A 176 27.64 1.98 -29.42
C THR A 176 26.99 1.12 -30.49
N ARG A 177 27.31 1.36 -31.77
CA ARG A 177 26.88 0.53 -32.89
C ARG A 177 28.07 -0.09 -33.60
N GLU A 178 27.87 -1.23 -34.26
CA GLU A 178 28.97 -2.00 -34.85
C GLU A 178 29.77 -1.28 -35.95
N LYS A 179 29.12 -0.47 -36.80
CA LYS A 179 29.77 0.20 -37.93
C LYS A 179 30.09 1.68 -37.67
N LEU A 180 29.83 2.17 -36.46
CA LEU A 180 30.19 3.53 -36.06
C LEU A 180 31.48 3.53 -35.25
N ALA A 181 32.41 4.42 -35.61
CA ALA A 181 33.66 4.61 -34.86
C ALA A 181 33.44 5.34 -33.52
N HIS A 182 32.40 6.17 -33.43
CA HIS A 182 32.09 6.98 -32.26
C HIS A 182 30.73 6.62 -31.68
N THR A 183 30.64 6.65 -30.35
CA THR A 183 29.37 6.52 -29.63
C THR A 183 28.56 7.81 -29.75
N TYR A 184 27.25 7.70 -29.58
CA TYR A 184 26.35 8.86 -29.51
C TYR A 184 25.45 8.77 -28.29
N VAL A 185 24.87 9.90 -27.89
CA VAL A 185 23.93 9.97 -26.76
C VAL A 185 22.51 9.87 -27.28
N MET A 186 21.74 8.95 -26.72
CA MET A 186 20.30 8.83 -26.93
C MET A 186 19.60 9.21 -25.63
N ARG A 187 18.67 10.17 -25.70
CA ARG A 187 17.84 10.55 -24.57
C ARG A 187 16.48 9.87 -24.70
N LEU A 188 16.10 9.10 -23.70
CA LEU A 188 14.79 8.46 -23.60
C LEU A 188 13.96 9.21 -22.58
N THR A 189 12.71 9.52 -22.91
CA THR A 189 11.70 10.01 -21.97
C THR A 189 10.62 8.96 -21.83
N VAL A 190 10.38 8.56 -20.58
CA VAL A 190 9.39 7.57 -20.19
C VAL A 190 8.32 8.28 -19.39
N GLN A 191 7.06 7.97 -19.67
CA GLN A 191 5.90 8.51 -18.96
C GLN A 191 5.15 7.38 -18.29
N GLN A 192 4.75 7.60 -17.05
CA GLN A 192 3.84 6.72 -16.32
C GLN A 192 2.43 6.87 -16.89
N ASP A 193 1.76 5.75 -17.13
CA ASP A 193 0.35 5.77 -17.50
C ASP A 193 -0.48 6.35 -16.35
N GLN A 194 -1.37 7.29 -16.68
CA GLN A 194 -2.23 7.95 -15.71
C GLN A 194 -3.28 7.01 -15.11
N TYR A 195 -3.69 5.99 -15.87
CA TYR A 195 -4.72 5.02 -15.48
C TYR A 195 -4.12 3.74 -14.88
N ASP A 196 -2.86 3.45 -15.17
CA ASP A 196 -2.11 2.33 -14.59
C ASP A 196 -0.72 2.78 -14.10
N PRO A 197 -0.56 3.08 -12.79
CA PRO A 197 0.70 3.57 -12.26
C PRO A 197 1.84 2.54 -12.33
N ASN A 198 1.56 1.26 -12.63
CA ASN A 198 2.60 0.26 -12.81
C ASN A 198 3.10 0.20 -14.26
N THR A 199 2.42 0.88 -15.18
CA THR A 199 2.75 0.87 -16.60
C THR A 199 3.53 2.13 -16.98
N TRP A 200 4.71 1.90 -17.57
CA TRP A 200 5.61 2.94 -18.06
C TRP A 200 5.83 2.76 -19.55
N LYS A 201 5.74 3.84 -20.33
CA LYS A 201 5.91 3.82 -21.79
C LYS A 201 6.85 4.93 -22.26
N ILE A 202 7.63 4.65 -23.30
CA ILE A 202 8.51 5.64 -23.92
C ILE A 202 7.67 6.62 -24.72
N THR A 203 7.78 7.90 -24.42
CA THR A 203 7.05 8.98 -25.11
C THR A 203 7.95 9.82 -26.00
N ASP A 204 9.25 9.77 -25.79
CA ASP A 204 10.24 10.37 -26.68
C ASP A 204 11.57 9.60 -26.62
N TYR A 205 12.26 9.53 -27.76
CA TYR A 205 13.62 8.97 -27.88
C TYR A 205 14.60 9.94 -28.53
N GLY A 206 14.33 11.25 -28.50
CA GLY A 206 15.19 12.27 -29.10
C GLY A 206 15.05 12.40 -30.62
N GLY A 207 13.87 12.06 -31.16
CA GLY A 207 13.51 12.22 -32.58
C GLY A 207 14.09 11.19 -33.57
N ASN A 208 15.23 10.54 -33.27
CA ASN A 208 15.78 9.47 -34.09
C ASN A 208 16.49 8.41 -33.23
N LEU A 209 16.33 7.13 -33.57
CA LEU A 209 17.05 6.01 -32.93
C LEU A 209 18.55 5.98 -33.28
N GLY A 210 18.98 6.78 -34.26
CA GLY A 210 20.35 6.87 -34.73
C GLY A 210 21.14 8.07 -34.16
N PRO A 211 22.41 8.20 -34.54
CA PRO A 211 23.34 9.29 -34.13
C PRO A 211 22.97 10.71 -34.63
N GLY A 212 21.80 10.89 -35.24
CA GLY A 212 21.33 12.19 -35.76
C GLY A 212 22.16 12.74 -36.92
N SER A 213 22.08 14.04 -37.14
CA SER A 213 22.77 14.76 -38.23
C SER A 213 24.29 14.81 -38.09
N SER A 214 24.82 14.40 -36.93
CA SER A 214 26.26 14.38 -36.64
C SER A 214 26.98 13.15 -37.18
N ALA A 215 26.25 12.14 -37.65
CA ALA A 215 26.84 10.92 -38.19
C ALA A 215 27.23 11.00 -39.66
N PRO A 216 28.22 10.18 -40.08
CA PRO A 216 28.55 10.02 -41.49
C PRO A 216 27.31 9.57 -42.27
N ALA A 217 27.15 10.10 -43.48
CA ALA A 217 26.03 9.72 -44.35
C ALA A 217 26.03 8.21 -44.60
N CYS A 218 24.82 7.64 -44.65
CA CYS A 218 24.63 6.25 -45.04
C CYS A 218 25.16 6.03 -46.45
N LYS A 219 26.09 5.09 -46.62
CA LYS A 219 26.62 4.68 -47.93
C LYS A 219 25.91 3.43 -48.42
#